data_AF-A0A1I0JYF0-F1
#
_entry.id   AF-A0A1I0JYF0-F1
#
_cell.length_a   1.000
_cell.length_b   1.000
_cell.length_c   1.000
_cell.angle_alpha   90.00
_cell.angle_beta   90.00
_cell.angle_gamma   90.00
#
_symmetry.space_group_name_H-M   'P 1'
#
loop_
_entity.id
_entity.type
_entity.pdbx_description
1 polymer ?
#
loop_
_entity_poly.entity_id
_entity_poly.type
_entity_poly.pdbx_seq_one_letter_code
_entity_poly.pdbx_strand_id
1 'polypeptide(L)'
;MKQMDEAFRKKCISKGGSYLEKRRSIGGVGAGIVAGSAVLLAAAILLLLMMAASGNADLIVMGVVLGGGISLFCLAFILLGIFMNKKRRAGYMEYFVKHTGYSREELEAFDREVLLPDSLYSTTDGKLRSNSALACDLVTRNWLSMAIHEPVRVTDVAVAFYADEVAYASNKWEHVMFVLLSHGELVHQQCKEEYAMDLIQELKKRNPGLICSRCFKVDGKLVDCIKEPKQAARLYCEAMGAR
;
A
#
# COMPACT_ATOMS: atom_id res chain seq x y z
N MET A 1 12.42 6.65 12.45
CA MET A 1 12.38 5.99 11.09
C MET A 1 13.76 5.43 10.68
N LYS A 2 13.86 4.50 9.72
CA LYS A 2 15.13 3.93 9.23
C LYS A 2 15.54 4.52 7.88
N GLN A 3 16.84 4.70 7.65
CA GLN A 3 17.37 5.09 6.34
C GLN A 3 17.29 3.95 5.33
N MET A 4 17.23 4.30 4.06
CA MET A 4 17.22 3.38 2.93
C MET A 4 18.44 2.45 2.94
N ASP A 5 18.22 1.16 3.19
CA ASP A 5 19.26 0.14 3.30
C ASP A 5 19.11 -0.98 2.24
N GLU A 6 20.08 -1.88 2.17
CA GLU A 6 20.02 -3.02 1.24
C GLU A 6 18.88 -3.99 1.56
N ALA A 7 18.50 -4.11 2.83
CA ALA A 7 17.41 -4.99 3.24
C ALA A 7 16.07 -4.52 2.67
N PHE A 8 15.81 -3.21 2.71
CA PHE A 8 14.66 -2.59 2.07
C PHE A 8 14.71 -2.79 0.57
N ARG A 9 15.84 -2.49 -0.09
CA ARG A 9 15.99 -2.67 -1.54
C ARG A 9 15.65 -4.09 -1.97
N LYS A 10 16.19 -5.10 -1.28
CA LYS A 10 15.96 -6.52 -1.59
C LYS A 10 14.49 -6.94 -1.46
N LYS A 11 13.76 -6.38 -0.50
CA LYS A 11 12.38 -6.81 -0.18
C LYS A 11 11.31 -5.96 -0.85
N CYS A 12 11.54 -4.66 -0.99
CA CYS A 12 10.54 -3.65 -1.32
C CYS A 12 10.75 -2.98 -2.67
N ILE A 13 11.83 -3.29 -3.40
CA ILE A 13 12.07 -2.78 -4.75
C ILE A 13 11.95 -3.94 -5.75
N SER A 14 11.42 -3.66 -6.93
CA SER A 14 11.34 -4.65 -8.02
C SER A 14 12.74 -4.96 -8.56
N LYS A 15 12.86 -6.05 -9.33
CA LYS A 15 14.12 -6.34 -10.04
C LYS A 15 14.50 -5.24 -11.04
N GLY A 16 13.52 -4.47 -11.53
CA GLY A 16 13.72 -3.33 -12.42
C GLY A 16 14.06 -2.02 -11.70
N GLY A 17 14.19 -2.03 -10.37
CA GLY A 17 14.52 -0.83 -9.60
C GLY A 17 13.32 0.05 -9.24
N SER A 18 12.08 -0.42 -9.39
CA SER A 18 10.88 0.38 -9.10
C SER A 18 10.19 -0.07 -7.81
N TYR A 19 9.89 0.89 -6.93
CA TYR A 19 9.08 0.68 -5.74
C TYR A 19 7.59 0.56 -6.12
N LEU A 20 7.12 1.42 -7.02
CA LEU A 20 5.75 1.39 -7.53
C LEU A 20 5.40 0.07 -8.22
N GLU A 21 6.30 -0.44 -9.06
CA GLU A 21 6.14 -1.74 -9.71
C GLU A 21 6.08 -2.87 -8.66
N LYS A 22 6.92 -2.80 -7.61
CA LYS A 22 6.88 -3.77 -6.52
C LYS A 22 5.52 -3.75 -5.81
N ARG A 23 5.00 -2.58 -5.47
CA ARG A 23 3.67 -2.44 -4.83
C ARG A 23 2.59 -3.12 -5.68
N ARG A 24 2.61 -2.91 -7.00
CA ARG A 24 1.65 -3.51 -7.93
C ARG A 24 1.84 -5.00 -8.16
N SER A 25 3.05 -5.51 -7.93
CA SER A 25 3.34 -6.95 -7.98
C SER A 25 2.78 -7.75 -6.79
N ILE A 26 2.38 -7.09 -5.70
CA ILE A 26 1.89 -7.74 -4.49
C ILE A 26 0.37 -7.95 -4.59
N GLY A 27 -0.08 -9.19 -4.33
CA GLY A 27 -1.48 -9.58 -4.30
C GLY A 27 -2.20 -9.43 -5.65
N GLY A 28 -3.50 -9.15 -5.60
CA GLY A 28 -4.37 -9.00 -6.76
C GLY A 28 -5.10 -10.28 -7.16
N VAL A 29 -6.12 -10.11 -8.01
CA VAL A 29 -7.00 -11.21 -8.44
C VAL A 29 -6.21 -12.35 -9.09
N GLY A 30 -5.23 -12.04 -9.95
CA GLY A 30 -4.39 -13.06 -10.58
C GLY A 30 -3.57 -13.88 -9.57
N ALA A 31 -3.04 -13.24 -8.52
CA ALA A 31 -2.34 -13.96 -7.45
C ALA A 31 -3.28 -14.85 -6.63
N GLY A 32 -4.51 -14.36 -6.37
CA GLY A 32 -5.56 -15.17 -5.72
C GLY A 32 -5.95 -16.39 -6.54
N ILE A 33 -6.12 -16.23 -7.86
CA ILE A 33 -6.40 -17.33 -8.79
C ILE A 33 -5.28 -18.36 -8.74
N VAL A 34 -4.02 -17.93 -8.88
CA VAL A 34 -2.86 -18.86 -8.83
C VAL A 34 -2.83 -19.63 -7.50
N ALA A 35 -2.98 -18.93 -6.38
CA ALA A 35 -2.94 -19.57 -5.06
C ALA A 35 -4.10 -20.57 -4.87
N GLY A 36 -5.33 -20.16 -5.19
CA GLY A 36 -6.51 -21.01 -5.09
C GLY A 36 -6.41 -22.26 -5.99
N SER A 37 -5.99 -22.08 -7.25
CA SER A 37 -5.80 -23.19 -8.19
C SER A 37 -4.65 -24.12 -7.80
N ALA A 38 -3.56 -23.61 -7.21
CA ALA A 38 -2.48 -24.44 -6.71
C ALA A 38 -2.93 -25.34 -5.53
N VAL A 39 -3.73 -24.80 -4.62
CA VAL A 39 -4.32 -25.57 -3.50
C VAL A 39 -5.28 -26.63 -4.02
N LEU A 40 -6.16 -26.28 -4.96
CA LEU A 40 -7.09 -27.24 -5.59
C LEU A 40 -6.35 -28.34 -6.36
N LEU A 41 -5.27 -27.99 -7.07
CA LEU A 41 -4.42 -28.96 -7.75
C LEU A 41 -3.79 -29.95 -6.76
N ALA A 42 -3.25 -29.46 -5.64
CA ALA A 42 -2.71 -30.32 -4.58
C ALA A 42 -3.78 -31.25 -3.99
N ALA A 43 -4.99 -30.73 -3.75
CA ALA A 43 -6.11 -31.54 -3.26
C ALA A 43 -6.53 -32.62 -4.28
N ALA A 44 -6.57 -32.29 -5.57
CA ALA A 44 -6.88 -33.25 -6.64
C ALA A 44 -5.83 -34.37 -6.74
N ILE A 45 -4.55 -34.03 -6.61
CA ILE A 45 -3.45 -35.02 -6.58
C ILE A 45 -3.58 -35.92 -5.36
N LEU A 46 -3.84 -35.36 -4.17
CA LEU A 46 -4.04 -36.15 -2.95
C LEU A 46 -5.24 -37.09 -3.07
N LEU A 47 -6.36 -36.62 -3.63
CA LEU A 47 -7.56 -37.43 -3.86
C LEU A 47 -7.25 -38.59 -4.83
N LEU A 48 -6.54 -38.32 -5.93
CA LEU A 48 -6.08 -39.36 -6.85
C LEU A 48 -5.20 -40.40 -6.13
N LEU A 49 -4.24 -39.98 -5.32
CA LEU A 49 -3.36 -40.88 -4.56
C LEU A 49 -4.13 -41.73 -3.55
N MET A 50 -5.10 -41.15 -2.83
CA MET A 50 -5.95 -41.89 -1.89
C MET A 50 -6.79 -42.96 -2.62
N MET A 51 -7.37 -42.61 -3.77
CA MET A 51 -8.12 -43.56 -4.57
C MET A 51 -7.21 -44.65 -5.16
N ALA A 52 -5.99 -44.31 -5.54
CA ALA A 52 -5.00 -45.27 -6.02
C ALA A 52 -4.55 -46.25 -4.93
N ALA A 53 -4.39 -45.77 -3.70
CA ALA A 53 -4.03 -46.60 -2.55
C ALA A 53 -5.10 -47.64 -2.17
N SER A 54 -6.34 -47.49 -2.65
CA SER A 54 -7.41 -48.47 -2.41
C SER A 54 -7.19 -49.81 -3.12
N GLY A 55 -6.35 -49.86 -4.15
CA GLY A 55 -6.14 -51.04 -5.00
C GLY A 55 -7.35 -51.43 -5.86
N ASN A 56 -8.45 -50.67 -5.80
CA ASN A 56 -9.64 -50.92 -6.60
C ASN A 56 -9.53 -50.20 -7.95
N ALA A 57 -9.58 -50.98 -9.04
CA ALA A 57 -9.44 -50.48 -10.41
C ALA A 57 -10.49 -49.41 -10.77
N ASP A 58 -11.73 -49.56 -10.33
CA ASP A 58 -12.81 -48.60 -10.64
C ASP A 58 -12.59 -47.26 -9.93
N LEU A 59 -12.13 -47.31 -8.67
CA LEU A 59 -11.77 -46.10 -7.91
C LEU A 59 -10.53 -45.41 -8.51
N ILE A 60 -9.54 -46.18 -9.00
CA ILE A 60 -8.39 -45.63 -9.71
C ILE A 60 -8.85 -44.88 -10.97
N VAL A 61 -9.68 -45.50 -11.80
CA VAL A 61 -10.19 -44.89 -13.04
C VAL A 61 -11.00 -43.63 -12.73
N MET A 62 -11.91 -43.69 -11.75
CA MET A 62 -12.69 -42.53 -11.31
C MET A 62 -11.78 -41.40 -10.79
N GLY A 63 -10.75 -41.73 -10.02
CA GLY A 63 -9.74 -40.79 -9.55
C GLY A 63 -8.96 -40.13 -10.68
N VAL A 64 -8.58 -40.87 -11.71
CA VAL A 64 -7.88 -40.33 -12.89
C VAL A 64 -8.79 -39.39 -13.67
N VAL A 65 -10.06 -39.73 -13.88
CA VAL A 65 -11.02 -38.89 -14.62
C VAL A 65 -11.30 -37.59 -13.85
N LEU A 66 -11.66 -37.69 -12.57
CA LEU A 66 -11.99 -36.52 -11.74
C LEU A 66 -10.74 -35.69 -11.44
N GLY A 67 -9.69 -36.33 -10.94
CA GLY A 67 -8.42 -35.69 -10.60
C GLY A 67 -7.74 -35.09 -11.83
N GLY A 68 -7.76 -35.78 -12.97
CA GLY A 68 -7.23 -35.28 -14.24
C GLY A 68 -8.00 -34.07 -14.76
N GLY A 69 -9.34 -34.13 -14.76
CA GLY A 69 -10.19 -33.00 -15.16
C GLY A 69 -9.99 -31.76 -14.29
N ILE A 70 -9.98 -31.93 -12.96
CA ILE A 70 -9.72 -30.85 -12.01
C ILE A 70 -8.31 -30.30 -12.19
N SER A 71 -7.31 -31.16 -12.39
CA SER A 71 -5.92 -30.74 -12.58
C SER A 71 -5.75 -29.90 -13.85
N LEU A 72 -6.34 -30.32 -14.97
CA LEU A 72 -6.29 -29.57 -16.23
C LEU A 72 -6.91 -28.18 -16.06
N PHE A 73 -8.08 -28.11 -15.40
CA PHE A 73 -8.74 -26.85 -15.10
C PHE A 73 -7.87 -25.96 -14.20
N CYS A 74 -7.29 -26.51 -13.13
CA CYS A 74 -6.41 -25.75 -12.24
C CYS A 74 -5.18 -25.19 -12.97
N LEU A 75 -4.55 -25.97 -13.86
CA LEU A 75 -3.43 -25.51 -14.67
C LEU A 75 -3.82 -24.35 -15.58
N ALA A 76 -4.99 -24.41 -16.23
CA ALA A 76 -5.49 -23.31 -17.06
C ALA A 76 -5.68 -22.03 -16.25
N PHE A 77 -6.23 -22.11 -15.04
CA PHE A 77 -6.41 -20.96 -14.17
C PHE A 77 -5.08 -20.41 -13.63
N ILE A 78 -4.10 -21.27 -13.32
CA ILE A 78 -2.76 -20.82 -12.95
C ILE A 78 -2.15 -19.99 -14.09
N LEU A 79 -2.23 -20.46 -15.33
CA LEU A 79 -1.72 -19.72 -16.49
C LEU A 79 -2.46 -18.38 -16.67
N LEU A 80 -3.79 -18.38 -16.53
CA LEU A 80 -4.60 -17.16 -16.57
C LEU A 80 -4.17 -16.17 -15.47
N GLY A 81 -4.02 -16.63 -14.24
CA GLY A 81 -3.62 -15.79 -13.11
C GLY A 81 -2.20 -15.22 -13.28
N ILE A 82 -1.25 -15.99 -13.83
CA ILE A 82 0.08 -15.50 -14.19
C ILE A 82 0.00 -14.41 -15.25
N PHE A 83 -0.80 -14.62 -16.30
CA PHE A 83 -1.00 -13.62 -17.36
C PHE A 83 -1.60 -12.32 -16.81
N MET A 84 -2.64 -12.42 -15.96
CA MET A 84 -3.26 -11.27 -15.32
C MET A 84 -2.28 -10.50 -14.43
N ASN A 85 -1.44 -11.21 -13.65
CA ASN A 85 -0.42 -10.57 -12.82
C ASN A 85 0.66 -9.86 -13.66
N LYS A 86 1.10 -10.48 -14.77
CA LYS A 86 2.02 -9.83 -15.71
C LYS A 86 1.43 -8.57 -16.31
N LYS A 87 0.17 -8.61 -16.75
CA LYS A 87 -0.53 -7.44 -17.29
C LYS A 87 -0.69 -6.33 -16.25
N ARG A 88 -1.08 -6.68 -15.02
CA ARG A 88 -1.20 -5.74 -13.90
C ARG A 88 0.13 -5.05 -13.58
N ARG A 89 1.22 -5.81 -13.60
CA ARG A 89 2.57 -5.32 -13.34
C ARG A 89 3.12 -4.48 -14.49
N ALA A 90 2.84 -4.83 -15.74
CA ALA A 90 3.26 -4.04 -16.90
C ALA A 90 2.58 -2.66 -16.93
N GLY A 91 1.28 -2.61 -16.59
CA GLY A 91 0.50 -1.36 -16.53
C GLY A 91 0.60 -0.62 -15.19
N TYR A 92 1.69 -0.79 -14.43
CA TYR A 92 1.78 -0.22 -13.08
C TYR A 92 1.81 1.31 -13.11
N MET A 93 2.55 1.91 -14.04
CA MET A 93 2.73 3.35 -14.09
C MET A 93 1.43 4.05 -14.51
N GLU A 94 0.72 3.53 -15.51
CA GLU A 94 -0.57 4.04 -15.95
C GLU A 94 -1.61 3.97 -14.83
N TYR A 95 -1.52 2.93 -13.99
CA TYR A 95 -2.35 2.84 -12.79
C TYR A 95 -2.06 4.02 -11.85
N PHE A 96 -0.80 4.28 -11.47
CA PHE A 96 -0.50 5.37 -10.53
C PHE A 96 -0.84 6.74 -11.12
N VAL A 97 -0.47 7.03 -12.38
CA VAL A 97 -0.84 8.28 -13.06
C VAL A 97 -2.34 8.55 -12.97
N LYS A 98 -3.17 7.53 -13.22
CA LYS A 98 -4.63 7.66 -13.16
C LYS A 98 -5.16 7.91 -11.74
N HIS A 99 -4.54 7.34 -10.72
CA HIS A 99 -5.07 7.36 -9.34
C HIS A 99 -4.50 8.50 -8.50
N THR A 100 -3.30 9.01 -8.83
CA THR A 100 -2.69 10.14 -8.11
C THR A 100 -2.91 11.47 -8.81
N GLY A 101 -3.11 11.47 -10.13
CA GLY A 101 -3.14 12.70 -10.92
C GLY A 101 -1.75 13.30 -11.21
N TYR A 102 -0.66 12.73 -10.69
CA TYR A 102 0.69 13.14 -11.06
C TYR A 102 1.06 12.64 -12.46
N SER A 103 1.91 13.39 -13.14
CA SER A 103 2.51 12.98 -14.40
C SER A 103 3.40 11.75 -14.24
N ARG A 104 3.69 11.09 -15.37
CA ARG A 104 4.61 9.95 -15.39
C ARG A 104 5.99 10.37 -14.90
N GLU A 105 6.47 11.53 -15.33
CA GLU A 105 7.79 12.06 -15.03
C GLU A 105 7.98 12.28 -13.53
N GLU A 106 6.94 12.77 -12.85
CA GLU A 106 6.92 12.95 -11.40
C GLU A 106 6.97 11.62 -10.65
N LEU A 107 6.21 10.61 -11.09
CA LEU A 107 6.20 9.29 -10.46
C LEU A 107 7.49 8.50 -10.72
N GLU A 108 8.12 8.69 -11.88
CA GLU A 108 9.46 8.17 -12.15
C GLU A 108 10.52 8.89 -11.30
N ALA A 109 10.37 10.19 -11.06
CA ALA A 109 11.22 10.93 -10.12
C ALA A 109 11.06 10.40 -8.70
N PHE A 110 9.83 10.12 -8.26
CA PHE A 110 9.57 9.45 -6.99
C PHE A 110 10.28 8.09 -6.89
N ASP A 111 10.14 7.22 -7.89
CA ASP A 111 10.80 5.90 -7.89
C ASP A 111 12.33 6.03 -7.79
N ARG A 112 12.95 7.01 -8.48
CA ARG A 112 14.38 7.30 -8.35
C ARG A 112 14.73 7.82 -6.95
N GLU A 113 13.91 8.69 -6.39
CA GLU A 113 14.14 9.33 -5.10
C GLU A 113 14.06 8.34 -3.94
N VAL A 114 13.14 7.37 -4.00
CA VAL A 114 13.03 6.25 -3.06
C VAL A 114 14.37 5.54 -2.90
N LEU A 115 15.16 5.43 -3.97
CA LEU A 115 16.44 4.73 -3.95
C LEU A 115 17.60 5.57 -3.41
N LEU A 116 17.37 6.82 -3.01
CA LEU A 116 18.43 7.65 -2.45
C LEU A 116 18.69 7.33 -0.96
N PRO A 117 19.94 7.51 -0.45
CA PRO A 117 20.28 7.19 0.94
C PRO A 117 19.55 8.03 2.00
N ASP A 118 19.10 9.23 1.64
CA ASP A 118 18.35 10.15 2.50
C ASP A 118 16.84 9.83 2.57
N SER A 119 16.38 8.85 1.79
CA SER A 119 15.02 8.31 1.91
C SER A 119 14.88 7.50 3.19
N LEU A 120 13.76 7.71 3.87
CA LEU A 120 13.42 7.08 5.13
C LEU A 120 12.23 6.15 4.94
N TYR A 121 12.25 5.01 5.62
CA TYR A 121 11.10 4.12 5.69
C TYR A 121 10.81 3.67 7.11
N SER A 122 9.58 3.26 7.36
CA SER A 122 9.18 2.66 8.62
C SER A 122 8.04 1.67 8.42
N THR A 123 8.13 0.49 9.00
CA THR A 123 7.07 -0.53 8.98
C THR A 123 6.25 -0.43 10.24
N THR A 124 4.92 -0.51 10.15
CA THR A 124 3.99 -0.35 11.30
C THR A 124 4.31 -1.30 12.46
N ASP A 125 4.81 -2.52 12.18
CA ASP A 125 5.16 -3.53 13.19
C ASP A 125 6.68 -3.70 13.41
N GLY A 126 7.50 -2.81 12.83
CA GLY A 126 8.96 -2.86 12.91
C GLY A 126 9.63 -3.98 12.10
N LYS A 127 8.87 -4.84 11.42
CA LYS A 127 9.38 -6.04 10.72
C LYS A 127 9.29 -5.88 9.20
N LEU A 128 10.45 -5.88 8.56
CA LEU A 128 10.56 -5.82 7.11
C LEU A 128 10.35 -7.20 6.46
N ARG A 129 9.35 -7.32 5.59
CA ARG A 129 8.91 -8.53 4.87
C ARG A 129 8.81 -8.26 3.36
N SER A 130 8.65 -9.32 2.57
CA SER A 130 8.54 -9.22 1.10
C SER A 130 7.30 -8.45 0.61
N ASN A 131 6.26 -8.35 1.44
CA ASN A 131 5.06 -7.57 1.20
C ASN A 131 5.09 -6.20 1.89
N SER A 132 6.19 -5.83 2.56
CA SER A 132 6.28 -4.54 3.27
C SER A 132 6.17 -3.34 2.36
N ALA A 133 6.36 -3.46 1.04
CA ALA A 133 6.10 -2.36 0.13
C ALA A 133 4.63 -1.86 0.18
N LEU A 134 3.67 -2.68 0.62
CA LEU A 134 2.27 -2.26 0.87
C LEU A 134 1.97 -1.89 2.34
N ALA A 135 2.95 -2.03 3.23
CA ALA A 135 2.77 -1.93 4.69
C ALA A 135 3.92 -1.17 5.35
N CYS A 136 4.58 -0.28 4.59
CA CYS A 136 5.59 0.62 5.10
C CYS A 136 5.23 2.04 4.67
N ASP A 137 5.53 2.98 5.55
CA ASP A 137 5.52 4.39 5.20
C ASP A 137 6.92 4.77 4.75
N LEU A 138 6.97 5.62 3.73
CA LEU A 138 8.19 6.07 3.10
C LEU A 138 8.15 7.59 2.95
N VAL A 139 9.23 8.23 3.37
CA VAL A 139 9.44 9.67 3.25
C VAL A 139 10.74 9.88 2.50
N THR A 140 10.63 10.48 1.32
CA THR A 140 11.77 10.99 0.55
C THR A 140 11.94 12.48 0.85
N ARG A 141 12.76 13.21 0.09
CA ARG A 141 12.86 14.68 0.20
C ARG A 141 11.55 15.34 -0.21
N ASN A 142 10.91 14.86 -1.27
CA ASN A 142 9.74 15.50 -1.89
C ASN A 142 8.44 14.71 -1.75
N TRP A 143 8.49 13.44 -1.34
CA TRP A 143 7.33 12.54 -1.36
C TRP A 143 7.08 11.82 -0.05
N LEU A 144 5.81 11.59 0.24
CA LEU A 144 5.28 10.69 1.25
C LEU A 144 4.54 9.55 0.55
N SER A 145 4.78 8.31 0.93
CA SER A 145 3.98 7.14 0.55
C SER A 145 3.57 6.42 1.83
N MET A 146 2.28 6.38 2.14
CA MET A 146 1.77 5.73 3.35
C MET A 146 1.15 4.37 3.04
N ALA A 147 1.76 3.29 3.50
CA ALA A 147 1.29 1.91 3.35
C ALA A 147 0.55 1.60 2.03
N ILE A 148 -0.77 1.49 2.07
CA ILE A 148 -1.64 1.16 0.93
C ILE A 148 -2.06 2.38 0.10
N HIS A 149 -1.87 3.60 0.61
CA HIS A 149 -2.20 4.85 -0.07
C HIS A 149 -1.17 5.18 -1.14
N GLU A 150 -1.61 5.90 -2.17
CA GLU A 150 -0.74 6.28 -3.27
C GLU A 150 0.28 7.37 -2.83
N PRO A 151 1.46 7.45 -3.45
CA PRO A 151 2.44 8.46 -3.08
C PRO A 151 1.89 9.87 -3.37
N VAL A 152 2.20 10.80 -2.48
CA VAL A 152 1.85 12.22 -2.57
C VAL A 152 3.08 13.08 -2.34
N ARG A 153 3.11 14.30 -2.87
CA ARG A 153 4.20 15.22 -2.52
C ARG A 153 4.06 15.64 -1.07
N VAL A 154 5.18 15.82 -0.38
CA VAL A 154 5.19 16.28 1.02
C VAL A 154 4.58 17.69 1.15
N THR A 155 4.71 18.50 0.10
CA THR A 155 4.08 19.83 0.00
C THR A 155 2.57 19.77 -0.19
N ASP A 156 2.03 18.63 -0.61
CA ASP A 156 0.59 18.42 -0.77
C ASP A 156 -0.05 17.87 0.51
N VAL A 157 0.74 17.71 1.58
CA VAL A 157 0.25 17.33 2.91
C VAL A 157 -0.05 18.60 3.71
N ALA A 158 -1.34 18.89 3.91
CA ALA A 158 -1.81 20.08 4.63
C ALA A 158 -1.75 19.91 6.15
N VAL A 159 -2.20 18.76 6.65
CA VAL A 159 -2.28 18.47 8.09
C VAL A 159 -1.78 17.06 8.36
N ALA A 160 -1.05 16.86 9.45
CA ALA A 160 -0.76 15.54 9.98
C ALA A 160 -0.80 15.57 11.52
N PHE A 161 -1.59 14.72 12.15
CA PHE A 161 -1.69 14.67 13.61
C PHE A 161 -1.97 13.25 14.11
N TYR A 162 -1.61 13.00 15.36
CA TYR A 162 -1.95 11.77 16.08
C TYR A 162 -3.14 12.02 17.01
N ALA A 163 -4.02 11.02 17.15
CA ALA A 163 -5.12 11.00 18.09
C ALA A 163 -5.15 9.66 18.84
N ASP A 164 -5.22 9.74 20.16
CA ASP A 164 -5.24 8.55 21.01
C ASP A 164 -6.60 7.85 20.99
N GLU A 165 -7.71 8.60 21.12
CA GLU A 165 -9.07 8.13 20.84
C GLU A 165 -9.80 9.17 19.98
N VAL A 166 -10.51 8.71 18.94
CA VAL A 166 -11.33 9.60 18.11
C VAL A 166 -12.53 8.90 17.48
N ALA A 167 -13.66 9.62 17.42
CA ALA A 167 -14.80 9.23 16.61
C ALA A 167 -14.63 9.74 15.17
N TYR A 168 -14.56 8.83 14.20
CA TYR A 168 -14.42 9.14 12.78
C TYR A 168 -15.14 8.11 11.91
N ALA A 169 -15.87 8.59 10.90
CA ALA A 169 -16.65 7.76 9.96
C ALA A 169 -17.55 6.73 10.68
N SER A 170 -18.30 7.17 11.69
CA SER A 170 -19.18 6.35 12.54
C SER A 170 -18.50 5.25 13.35
N ASN A 171 -17.17 5.25 13.42
CA ASN A 171 -16.39 4.30 14.21
C ASN A 171 -15.62 5.03 15.31
N LYS A 172 -15.35 4.31 16.40
CA LYS A 172 -14.35 4.71 17.39
C LYS A 172 -13.01 4.12 16.99
N TRP A 173 -12.00 4.98 16.97
CA TRP A 173 -10.64 4.61 16.63
C TRP A 173 -9.71 4.92 17.79
N GLU A 174 -8.74 4.04 18.00
CA GLU A 174 -7.67 4.21 18.97
C GLU A 174 -6.32 4.22 18.27
N HIS A 175 -5.38 5.01 18.79
CA HIS A 175 -4.01 5.15 18.32
C HIS A 175 -3.91 5.35 16.79
N VAL A 176 -4.41 6.49 16.31
CA VAL A 176 -4.52 6.77 14.87
C VAL A 176 -3.78 8.03 14.48
N MET A 177 -2.98 7.91 13.42
CA MET A 177 -2.45 9.06 12.69
C MET A 177 -3.38 9.43 11.54
N PHE A 178 -3.65 10.72 11.40
CA PHE A 178 -4.39 11.30 10.28
C PHE A 178 -3.46 12.13 9.42
N VAL A 179 -3.67 12.08 8.11
CA VAL A 179 -3.00 12.91 7.12
C VAL A 179 -4.06 13.50 6.19
N LEU A 180 -4.11 14.83 6.11
CA LEU A 180 -5.02 15.57 5.25
C LEU A 180 -4.23 16.14 4.07
N LEU A 181 -4.66 15.80 2.86
CA LEU A 181 -4.08 16.31 1.62
C LEU A 181 -4.64 17.70 1.28
N SER A 182 -3.89 18.48 0.52
CA SER A 182 -4.21 19.85 0.09
C SER A 182 -5.52 19.94 -0.72
N HIS A 183 -5.91 18.86 -1.40
CA HIS A 183 -7.20 18.75 -2.09
C HIS A 183 -8.35 18.28 -1.17
N GLY A 184 -8.11 18.13 0.14
CA GLY A 184 -9.13 17.85 1.14
C GLY A 184 -9.45 16.37 1.40
N GLU A 185 -8.65 15.44 0.87
CA GLU A 185 -8.78 14.01 1.23
C GLU A 185 -8.10 13.74 2.57
N LEU A 186 -8.83 13.11 3.48
CA LEU A 186 -8.34 12.72 4.80
C LEU A 186 -8.06 11.22 4.83
N VAL A 187 -6.79 10.84 4.90
CA VAL A 187 -6.35 9.46 5.08
C VAL A 187 -5.96 9.22 6.54
N HIS A 188 -6.01 7.97 6.98
CA HIS A 188 -5.72 7.61 8.36
C HIS A 188 -5.11 6.21 8.46
N GLN A 189 -4.33 6.00 9.51
CA GLN A 189 -3.63 4.75 9.79
C GLN A 189 -3.54 4.52 11.30
N GLN A 190 -3.91 3.33 11.75
CA GLN A 190 -3.62 2.91 13.13
C GLN A 190 -2.11 2.67 13.30
N CYS A 191 -1.51 3.33 14.28
CA CYS A 191 -0.09 3.20 14.60
C CYS A 191 0.20 3.69 16.02
N LYS A 192 1.34 3.28 16.57
CA LYS A 192 1.82 3.79 17.86
C LYS A 192 2.11 5.29 17.79
N GLU A 193 1.90 6.00 18.89
CA GLU A 193 2.20 7.44 19.00
C GLU A 193 3.63 7.77 18.58
N GLU A 194 4.63 7.06 19.12
CA GLU A 194 6.04 7.26 18.80
C GLU A 194 6.31 7.23 17.29
N TYR A 195 5.67 6.28 16.59
CA TYR A 195 5.76 6.15 15.14
C TYR A 195 5.13 7.34 14.41
N ALA A 196 3.92 7.73 14.83
CA ALA A 196 3.22 8.86 14.23
C ALA A 196 4.02 10.16 14.41
N MET A 197 4.55 10.38 15.61
CA MET A 197 5.31 11.58 15.93
C MET A 197 6.64 11.63 15.16
N ASP A 198 7.35 10.51 15.02
CA ASP A 198 8.52 10.39 14.15
C ASP A 198 8.20 10.83 12.71
N LEU A 199 7.11 10.30 12.14
CA LEU A 199 6.70 10.59 10.77
C LEU A 199 6.27 12.05 10.60
N ILE A 200 5.46 12.58 11.52
CA ILE A 200 5.01 13.98 11.52
C ILE A 200 6.20 14.93 11.60
N GLN A 201 7.22 14.62 12.41
CA GLN A 201 8.44 15.43 12.49
C GLN A 201 9.21 15.44 11.18
N GLU A 202 9.38 14.28 10.53
CA GLU A 202 10.05 14.20 9.22
C GLU A 202 9.30 14.95 8.12
N LEU A 203 7.97 14.94 8.16
CA LEU A 203 7.12 15.73 7.26
C LEU A 203 7.27 17.23 7.54
N LYS A 204 7.22 17.65 8.82
CA LYS A 204 7.35 19.06 9.21
C LYS A 204 8.70 19.67 8.82
N LYS A 205 9.78 18.89 8.88
CA LYS A 205 11.12 19.32 8.41
C LYS A 205 11.14 19.66 6.91
N ARG A 206 10.37 18.92 6.10
CA ARG A 206 10.32 19.06 4.63
C ARG A 206 9.23 20.00 4.15
N ASN A 207 8.16 20.15 4.93
CA ASN A 207 7.07 21.07 4.72
C ASN A 207 6.85 21.90 6.01
N PRO A 208 7.58 23.01 6.17
CA PRO A 208 7.44 23.88 7.33
C PRO A 208 6.04 24.47 7.52
N GLY A 209 5.21 24.50 6.48
CA GLY A 209 3.81 24.93 6.55
C GLY A 209 2.86 23.90 7.14
N LEU A 210 3.27 22.64 7.27
CA LEU A 210 2.43 21.53 7.74
C LEU A 210 1.76 21.86 9.09
N ILE A 211 0.44 21.68 9.16
CA ILE A 211 -0.32 21.83 10.40
C ILE A 211 -0.23 20.52 11.19
N CYS A 212 0.30 20.58 12.41
CA CYS A 212 0.55 19.40 13.25
C CYS A 212 -0.51 19.16 14.35
N SER A 213 -1.69 19.79 14.23
CA SER A 213 -2.76 19.71 15.24
C SER A 213 -4.10 19.37 14.58
N ARG A 214 -4.91 18.55 15.27
CA ARG A 214 -6.28 18.28 14.86
C ARG A 214 -7.14 19.54 14.82
N CYS A 215 -7.01 20.39 15.84
CA CYS A 215 -7.80 21.60 15.98
C CYS A 215 -6.88 22.81 16.03
N PHE A 216 -7.22 23.86 15.27
CA PHE A 216 -6.47 25.12 15.26
C PHE A 216 -7.40 26.30 15.08
N LYS A 217 -6.95 27.51 15.43
CA LYS A 217 -7.74 28.73 15.33
C LYS A 217 -7.27 29.59 14.15
N VAL A 218 -8.22 30.09 13.37
CA VAL A 218 -8.02 31.11 12.33
C VAL A 218 -9.08 32.19 12.51
N ASP A 219 -8.68 33.45 12.60
CA ASP A 219 -9.58 34.60 12.82
C ASP A 219 -10.58 34.40 13.98
N GLY A 220 -10.11 33.79 15.07
CA GLY A 220 -10.92 33.49 16.25
C GLY A 220 -11.86 32.29 16.11
N LYS A 221 -11.99 31.69 14.93
CA LYS A 221 -12.80 30.48 14.68
C LYS A 221 -11.95 29.22 14.86
N LEU A 222 -12.49 28.24 15.58
CA LEU A 222 -11.89 26.91 15.74
C LEU A 222 -12.22 26.07 14.50
N VAL A 223 -11.21 25.47 13.89
CA VAL A 223 -11.34 24.52 12.78
C VAL A 223 -10.93 23.14 13.30
N ASP A 224 -11.78 22.12 13.11
CA ASP A 224 -11.48 20.71 13.41
C ASP A 224 -11.22 19.98 12.09
N CYS A 225 -9.99 19.50 11.87
CA CYS A 225 -9.56 18.86 10.62
C CYS A 225 -10.37 17.60 10.27
N ILE A 226 -11.00 16.94 11.24
CA ILE A 226 -11.83 15.76 11.00
C ILE A 226 -13.23 16.17 10.54
N LYS A 227 -13.79 17.23 11.14
CA LYS A 227 -15.15 17.70 10.83
C LYS A 227 -15.18 18.55 9.57
N GLU A 228 -14.11 19.31 9.34
CA GLU A 228 -14.02 20.33 8.29
C GLU A 228 -12.74 20.19 7.45
N PRO A 229 -12.43 18.98 6.90
CA PRO A 229 -11.15 18.72 6.22
C PRO A 229 -10.92 19.64 5.02
N LYS A 230 -11.97 19.92 4.24
CA LYS A 230 -11.85 20.83 3.07
C LYS A 230 -11.50 22.26 3.48
N GLN A 231 -12.04 22.73 4.60
CA GLN A 231 -11.71 24.08 5.10
C GLN A 231 -10.28 24.12 5.63
N ALA A 232 -9.86 23.11 6.40
CA ALA A 232 -8.49 23.03 6.89
C ALA A 232 -7.47 22.97 5.73
N ALA A 233 -7.73 22.17 4.71
CA ALA A 233 -6.89 22.07 3.52
C ALA A 233 -6.83 23.39 2.73
N ARG A 234 -7.98 24.07 2.56
CA ARG A 234 -8.04 25.39 1.92
C ARG A 234 -7.22 26.44 2.67
N LEU A 235 -7.35 26.50 3.99
CA LEU A 235 -6.59 27.44 4.83
C LEU A 235 -5.08 27.20 4.75
N TYR A 236 -4.67 25.93 4.67
CA TYR A 236 -3.29 25.58 4.39
C TYR A 236 -2.82 26.10 3.02
N CYS A 237 -3.58 25.86 1.95
CA CYS A 237 -3.23 26.34 0.61
C CYS A 237 -3.13 27.87 0.54
N GLU A 238 -4.08 28.58 1.16
CA GLU A 238 -4.08 30.05 1.26
C GLU A 238 -2.82 30.56 1.98
N ALA A 239 -2.42 29.93 3.09
CA ALA A 239 -1.22 30.31 3.83
C ALA A 239 0.09 30.02 3.07
N MET A 240 0.11 28.96 2.25
CA MET A 240 1.29 28.56 1.48
C MET A 240 1.40 29.26 0.12
N GLY A 241 0.41 30.08 -0.26
CA GLY A 241 0.35 30.70 -1.59
C GLY A 241 0.17 29.68 -2.73
N ALA A 242 -0.31 28.47 -2.40
CA ALA A 242 -0.57 27.41 -3.37
C ALA A 242 -1.95 27.65 -4.01
N ARG A 243 -1.98 27.67 -5.35
CA ARG A 243 -3.19 27.87 -6.16
C ARG A 243 -3.98 26.59 -6.34
#